data_AF-A0A2A2GTS2-F1
#
_entry.id   AF-A0A2A2GTS2-F1
#
_cell.length_a   1.000
_cell.length_b   1.000
_cell.length_c   1.000
_cell.angle_alpha   90.00
_cell.angle_beta   90.00
_cell.angle_gamma   90.00
#
_symmetry.space_group_name_H-M   'P 1'
#
loop_
_entity.id
_entity.type
_entity.pdbx_description
1 polymer ?
#
loop_
_entity_poly.entity_id
_entity_poly.type
_entity_poly.pdbx_seq_one_letter_code
_entity_poly.pdbx_strand_id
1 'polypeptide(L)' 'MEEDIFVKNLQDQSKKLQECQASHTLHSCMPCALFFECEVRKAYVKAVYESMNKGQEGNFDFN' A
#
# COMPACT_ATOMS: atom_id res chain seq x y z
N MET A 1 -20.68 1.47 13.12
CA MET A 1 -20.11 1.74 11.79
C MET A 1 -19.16 0.59 11.54
N GLU A 2 -19.55 -0.39 10.73
CA GLU A 2 -18.62 -1.45 10.34
C GLU A 2 -17.46 -0.81 9.59
N GLU A 3 -16.24 -0.97 10.10
CA GLU A 3 -15.05 -0.63 9.32
C GLU A 3 -15.04 -1.54 8.10
N ASP A 4 -15.18 -0.92 6.93
CA ASP A 4 -15.07 -1.58 5.64
C ASP A 4 -13.75 -2.38 5.59
N ILE A 5 -13.83 -3.67 5.22
CA ILE A 5 -12.69 -4.59 5.16
C ILE A 5 -11.51 -3.99 4.36
N PHE A 6 -11.81 -3.17 3.35
CA PHE A 6 -10.77 -2.51 2.56
C PHE A 6 -10.09 -1.37 3.32
N VAL A 7 -10.82 -0.63 4.16
CA VAL A 7 -10.26 0.41 5.03
C VAL A 7 -9.35 -0.22 6.08
N LYS A 8 -9.78 -1.33 6.69
CA LYS A 8 -8.94 -2.07 7.64
C LYS A 8 -7.67 -2.59 6.98
N ASN A 9 -7.77 -3.20 5.79
CA ASN A 9 -6.60 -3.65 5.05
C ASN A 9 -5.65 -2.50 4.72
N LEU A 10 -6.17 -1.35 4.27
CA LEU A 10 -5.36 -0.17 4.01
C LEU A 10 -4.61 0.31 5.27
N GLN A 11 -5.28 0.34 6.43
CA GLN A 11 -4.62 0.70 7.69
C GLN A 11 -3.49 -0.28 8.05
N ASP A 12 -3.73 -1.59 7.94
CA ASP A 12 -2.75 -2.62 8.24
C ASP A 12 -1.52 -2.53 7.32
N GLN A 13 -1.73 -2.36 6.01
CA GLN A 13 -0.62 -2.20 5.06
C GLN A 13 0.10 -0.85 5.23
N SER A 14 -0.61 0.22 5.58
CA SER A 14 -0.01 1.52 5.87
C SER A 14 0.95 1.44 7.05
N LYS A 15 0.53 0.76 8.12
CA LYS A 15 1.37 0.54 9.30
C LYS A 15 2.63 -0.25 8.95
N LYS A 16 2.50 -1.36 8.22
CA LYS A 16 3.65 -2.16 7.74
C LYS A 16 4.61 -1.35 6.87
N LEU A 17 4.07 -0.49 5.99
CA LEU A 17 4.89 0.39 5.15
C LEU A 17 5.69 1.38 5.98
N GLN A 18 5.05 2.02 6.97
CA GLN A 18 5.70 2.98 7.87
C GLN A 18 6.77 2.30 8.73
N GLU A 19 6.50 1.10 9.25
CA GLU A 19 7.49 0.31 10.00
C GLU A 19 8.68 -0.06 9.13
N CYS A 20 8.45 -0.49 7.88
CA CYS A 20 9.50 -0.76 6.91
C CYS A 20 10.31 0.51 6.58
N GLN A 21 9.64 1.63 6.33
CA GLN A 21 10.34 2.90 6.09
C GLN A 21 11.24 3.27 7.28
N ALA A 22 10.72 3.18 8.50
CA ALA A 22 11.46 3.45 9.72
C ALA A 22 12.66 2.49 9.92
N SER A 23 12.50 1.19 9.65
CA SER A 23 13.59 0.21 9.78
C SER A 23 14.73 0.42 8.79
N HIS A 24 14.47 1.14 7.69
CA HIS A 24 15.45 1.53 6.68
C HIS A 24 15.87 3.01 6.81
N THR A 25 15.45 3.72 7.85
CA THR A 25 15.71 5.15 8.05
C THR A 25 15.23 6.01 6.87
N LEU A 26 14.10 5.63 6.28
CA LEU A 26 13.43 6.34 5.19
C LEU A 26 12.14 6.99 5.70
N HIS A 27 11.75 8.10 5.06
CA HIS A 27 10.46 8.77 5.30
C HIS A 27 9.46 8.59 4.15
N SER A 28 9.91 8.00 3.06
CA SER A 28 9.08 7.60 1.92
C SER A 28 9.75 6.46 1.19
N CYS A 29 9.02 5.77 0.32
CA CYS A 29 9.62 4.71 -0.49
C CYS A 29 10.47 5.24 -1.66
N MET A 30 10.29 6.49 -2.13
CA MET A 30 11.02 7.04 -3.28
C MET A 30 12.55 6.84 -3.24
N PRO A 31 13.24 7.09 -2.11
CA PRO A 31 14.68 6.83 -2.01
C PRO A 31 15.06 5.37 -1.80
N CYS A 32 14.10 4.44 -1.68
CA CYS A 32 14.38 3.03 -1.44
C CYS A 32 14.99 2.40 -2.69
N ALA A 33 16.14 1.72 -2.54
CA ALA A 33 16.79 1.00 -3.63
C ALA A 33 15.90 -0.10 -4.25
N LEU A 34 14.95 -0.62 -3.49
CA LEU A 34 13.98 -1.62 -3.93
C LEU A 34 12.66 -1.00 -4.41
N PHE A 35 12.58 0.30 -4.72
CA PHE A 35 11.30 0.98 -4.98
C PHE A 35 10.34 0.24 -5.94
N PHE A 36 10.88 -0.31 -7.04
CA PHE A 36 10.10 -1.07 -8.03
C PHE A 36 9.82 -2.53 -7.60
N GLU A 37 10.70 -3.12 -6.79
CA GLU A 37 10.67 -4.53 -6.39
C GLU A 37 10.09 -4.74 -4.97
N CYS A 38 9.85 -3.67 -4.21
CA CYS A 38 9.48 -3.75 -2.80
C CYS A 38 8.05 -4.25 -2.62
N GLU A 39 7.91 -5.48 -2.16
CA GLU A 39 6.61 -6.13 -1.93
C GLU A 39 5.76 -5.41 -0.88
N VAL A 40 6.38 -4.82 0.16
CA VAL A 40 5.66 -4.01 1.17
C VAL A 40 5.02 -2.78 0.52
N ARG A 41 5.75 -2.11 -0.38
CA ARG A 41 5.21 -0.98 -1.15
C ARG A 41 4.10 -1.43 -2.09
N LYS A 42 4.30 -2.51 -2.85
CA LYS A 42 3.29 -3.06 -3.77
C LYS A 42 2.01 -3.43 -3.03
N ALA A 43 2.11 -4.08 -1.87
CA ALA A 43 0.96 -4.43 -1.03
C ALA A 43 0.19 -3.20 -0.53
N TYR A 44 0.90 -2.16 -0.09
CA TYR A 44 0.28 -0.89 0.28
C TYR A 44 -0.46 -0.24 -0.90
N VAL A 45 0.20 -0.15 -2.07
CA VAL A 45 -0.41 0.43 -3.28
C VAL A 45 -1.68 -0.33 -3.67
N LYS A 46 -1.64 -1.67 -3.64
CA LYS A 46 -2.81 -2.52 -3.89
C LYS A 46 -3.95 -2.23 -2.91
N ALA A 47 -3.65 -2.13 -1.61
CA ALA A 47 -4.64 -1.84 -0.59
C ALA A 47 -5.28 -0.45 -0.74
N VAL A 48 -4.51 0.57 -1.19
CA VAL A 48 -5.05 1.88 -1.53
C VAL A 48 -6.07 1.77 -2.66
N TYR A 49 -5.71 1.10 -3.77
CA TYR A 49 -6.63 0.91 -4.90
C TYR A 49 -7.88 0.13 -4.51
N GLU A 50 -7.74 -0.97 -3.77
CA GLU A 50 -8.87 -1.74 -3.28
C GLU A 50 -9.78 -0.92 -2.36
N SER A 51 -9.22 -0.08 -1.49
CA SER A 51 -10.00 0.80 -0.62
C SER A 51 -10.72 1.92 -1.38
N MET A 52 -10.12 2.45 -2.45
CA MET A 52 -10.75 3.50 -3.26
C MET A 52 -11.86 2.95 -4.15
N ASN A 53 -11.70 1.73 -4.68
CA ASN A 53 -12.65 1.08 -5.57
C ASN A 53 -13.59 0.10 -4.84
N LYS A 54 -13.52 0.00 -3.50
CA LYS A 54 -14.25 -0.99 -2.68
C LYS A 54 -14.09 -2.43 -3.21
N GLY A 55 -12.87 -2.79 -3.60
CA GLY A 55 -12.53 -4.10 -4.16
C GLY A 55 -13.05 -4.36 -5.57
N GLN A 56 -13.63 -3.37 -6.26
CA GLN A 56 -13.84 -3.49 -7.69
C GLN A 56 -12.49 -3.38 -8.39
N GLU A 57 -12.13 -4.38 -9.20
CA GLU A 57 -11.03 -4.27 -10.16
C GLU A 57 -11.42 -3.24 -11.22
N GLY A 58 -11.16 -1.97 -10.93
CA GLY A 58 -11.09 -0.94 -11.96
C GLY A 58 -9.96 -1.34 -12.90
N ASN A 59 -10.28 -1.57 -14.17
CA ASN A 59 -9.31 -1.92 -15.21
C ASN A 59 -8.22 -0.82 -15.28
N PHE A 60 -7.12 -1.02 -14.56
CA PHE A 60 -5.98 -0.11 -14.57
C PHE A 60 -4.96 -0.68 -15.55
N ASP A 61 -5.21 -0.42 -16.84
CA ASP A 61 -4.23 -0.65 -17.90
C ASP A 61 -3.05 0.31 -17.70
N PHE A 62 -1.90 -0.24 -17.28
CA PHE A 62 -0.61 0.45 -17.32
C PHE A 62 0.11 0.19 -18.66
N ASN A 63 -0.62 0.31 -19.78
CA ASN A 63 -0.01 0.25 -21.13
C ASN A 63 0.66 1.56 -21.50
#